data_AF-A0AAD1SKC3-F1
#
_entry.id   AF-A0AAD1SKC3-F1
#
_cell.length_a   1.000
_cell.length_b   1.000
_cell.length_c   1.000
_cell.angle_alpha   90.00
_cell.angle_beta   90.00
_cell.angle_gamma   90.00
#
_symmetry.space_group_name_H-M   'P 1'
#
loop_
_entity.id
_entity.type
_entity.pdbx_description
1 polymer ?
#
loop_
_entity_poly.entity_id
_entity_poly.type
_entity_poly.pdbx_seq_one_letter_code
_entity_poly.pdbx_strand_id
1 'polypeptide(L)'
;MLEDSNDDDNDMSIHRWEEKIPLANSSLEKTWLFHEIGRCYLALEAPVEARDYGEKSQVAAEEAEDTEWQLNASVLVAQAQVKLEEYESAVTNFENALQNAKLLNNKDAEIAIINALGDTKRIVNKINSDHDEKKTDKTLEENTGGEPETREETSSKDDV
;
A
#
# COMPACT_ATOMS: atom_id res chain seq x y z
N MET A 1 16.61 24.61 19.09
CA MET A 1 15.75 23.95 20.09
C MET A 1 14.41 24.66 20.08
N LEU A 2 13.56 24.35 19.10
CA LEU A 2 12.16 24.75 18.98
C LEU A 2 11.51 23.83 17.92
N GLU A 3 11.22 22.58 18.27
CA GLU A 3 10.41 21.66 17.45
C GLU A 3 9.44 20.84 18.34
N ASP A 4 8.92 21.40 19.43
CA ASP A 4 8.02 20.67 20.35
C ASP A 4 6.62 21.31 20.47
N SER A 5 6.17 22.09 19.48
CA SER A 5 4.96 22.93 19.65
C SER A 5 3.84 22.73 18.63
N ASN A 6 3.96 21.76 17.71
CA ASN A 6 2.88 21.44 16.76
C ASN A 6 2.20 20.10 17.04
N ASP A 7 2.84 19.17 17.76
CA ASP A 7 2.29 17.84 18.01
C ASP A 7 1.18 17.88 19.08
N ASP A 8 1.36 18.68 20.13
CA ASP A 8 0.39 18.83 21.22
C ASP A 8 -0.98 19.36 20.74
N ASP A 9 -1.01 20.29 19.77
CA ASP A 9 -2.28 20.84 19.23
C ASP A 9 -2.99 19.85 18.30
N ASN A 10 -2.24 18.99 17.59
CA ASN A 10 -2.78 18.00 16.67
C ASN A 10 -3.33 16.77 17.41
N ASP A 11 -2.62 16.29 18.44
CA ASP A 11 -3.08 15.18 19.30
C ASP A 11 -4.35 15.58 20.08
N MET A 12 -4.40 16.82 20.57
CA MET A 12 -5.60 17.37 21.20
C MET A 12 -6.79 17.52 20.24
N SER A 13 -6.53 17.70 18.94
CA SER A 13 -7.56 17.75 17.90
C SER A 13 -8.13 16.35 17.64
N ILE A 14 -7.28 15.34 17.52
CA ILE A 14 -7.69 13.94 17.29
C ILE A 14 -8.57 13.43 18.43
N HIS A 15 -8.17 13.64 19.69
CA HIS A 15 -8.97 13.22 20.84
C HIS A 15 -10.38 13.84 20.86
N ARG A 16 -10.52 15.11 20.44
CA ARG A 16 -11.84 15.76 20.32
C ARG A 16 -12.71 15.18 19.22
N TRP A 17 -12.10 14.61 18.18
CA TRP A 17 -12.84 13.90 17.12
C TRP A 17 -13.21 12.49 17.56
N GLU A 18 -12.31 11.79 18.25
CA GLU A 18 -12.58 10.45 18.79
C GLU A 18 -13.74 10.46 19.80
N GLU A 19 -13.82 11.47 20.67
CA GLU A 19 -14.94 11.67 21.60
C GLU A 19 -16.30 11.84 20.91
N LYS A 20 -16.32 12.25 19.64
CA LYS A 20 -17.56 12.42 18.85
C LYS A 20 -18.01 11.14 18.16
N ILE A 21 -17.16 10.12 18.03
CA ILE A 21 -17.52 8.86 17.37
C ILE A 21 -18.78 8.21 17.99
N PRO A 22 -18.93 8.12 19.33
CA PRO A 22 -20.13 7.55 19.95
C PRO A 22 -21.39 8.41 19.76
N LEU A 23 -21.25 9.67 19.35
CA LEU A 23 -22.35 10.61 19.14
C LEU A 23 -22.89 10.57 17.70
N ALA A 24 -22.17 9.94 16.78
CA ALA A 24 -22.58 9.79 15.39
C ALA A 24 -23.74 8.80 15.28
N ASN A 25 -24.88 9.26 14.73
CA ASN A 25 -26.11 8.50 14.67
C ASN A 25 -26.40 7.93 13.28
N SER A 26 -25.56 8.24 12.29
CA SER A 26 -25.65 7.69 10.93
C SER A 26 -24.31 7.16 10.43
N SER A 27 -24.34 6.22 9.48
CA SER A 27 -23.12 5.74 8.83
C SER A 27 -22.41 6.87 8.09
N LEU A 28 -23.15 7.78 7.42
CA LEU A 28 -22.56 8.97 6.80
C LEU A 28 -21.82 9.86 7.81
N GLU A 29 -22.36 10.03 9.01
CA GLU A 29 -21.66 10.81 10.05
C GLU A 29 -20.36 10.16 10.51
N LYS A 30 -20.38 8.83 10.68
CA LYS A 30 -19.18 8.07 11.03
C LYS A 30 -18.12 8.15 9.93
N THR A 31 -18.54 8.11 8.67
CA THR A 31 -17.67 8.19 7.50
C THR A 31 -16.77 9.41 7.54
N TRP A 32 -17.36 10.62 7.60
CA TRP A 32 -16.56 11.83 7.58
C TRP A 32 -15.73 12.00 8.86
N LEU A 33 -16.23 11.56 10.02
CA LEU A 33 -15.47 11.59 11.28
C LEU A 33 -14.21 10.72 11.19
N PHE A 34 -14.35 9.47 10.76
CA PHE A 34 -13.21 8.57 10.59
C PHE A 34 -12.24 9.08 9.53
N HIS A 35 -12.75 9.63 8.43
CA HIS A 35 -11.92 10.22 7.38
C HIS A 35 -11.06 11.37 7.91
N GLU A 36 -11.65 12.31 8.66
CA GLU A 36 -10.92 13.46 9.19
C GLU A 36 -9.87 13.04 10.22
N ILE A 37 -10.18 12.07 11.09
CA ILE A 37 -9.19 11.51 12.02
C ILE A 37 -8.04 10.86 11.26
N GLY A 38 -8.33 10.03 10.25
CA GLY A 38 -7.30 9.38 9.45
C GLY A 38 -6.43 10.39 8.69
N ARG A 39 -7.00 11.49 8.19
CA ARG A 39 -6.23 12.60 7.58
C ARG A 39 -5.31 13.29 8.58
N CYS A 40 -5.75 13.49 9.82
CA CYS A 40 -4.90 14.02 10.89
C CYS A 40 -3.71 13.10 11.15
N TYR A 41 -3.93 11.80 11.29
CA TYR A 41 -2.84 10.83 11.47
C TYR A 41 -1.88 10.80 10.28
N LEU A 42 -2.39 10.93 9.05
CA LEU A 42 -1.53 10.99 7.87
C LEU A 42 -0.63 12.23 7.87
N ALA A 43 -1.15 13.37 8.36
CA ALA A 43 -0.40 14.61 8.51
C ALA A 43 0.64 14.56 9.64
N LEU A 44 0.39 13.74 10.66
CA LEU A 44 1.31 13.45 11.77
C LEU A 44 2.34 12.35 11.45
N GLU A 45 2.43 11.89 10.20
CA GLU A 45 3.30 10.79 9.80
C GLU A 45 3.06 9.49 10.60
N ALA A 46 1.81 9.26 11.00
CA ALA A 46 1.33 8.05 11.66
C ALA A 46 0.48 7.21 10.67
N PRO A 47 1.10 6.54 9.69
CA PRO A 47 0.39 5.93 8.58
C PRO A 47 -0.40 4.67 8.96
N VAL A 48 -0.06 3.98 10.06
CA VAL A 48 -0.82 2.82 10.54
C VAL A 48 -2.21 3.27 10.99
N GLU A 49 -2.26 4.27 11.85
CA GLU A 49 -3.50 4.86 12.35
C GLU A 49 -4.32 5.52 11.24
N ALA A 50 -3.64 6.20 10.30
CA ALA A 50 -4.28 6.78 9.13
C ALA A 50 -4.98 5.72 8.27
N ARG A 51 -4.32 4.57 8.03
CA ARG A 51 -4.90 3.44 7.31
C ARG A 51 -6.09 2.87 8.07
N ASP A 52 -5.93 2.58 9.35
CA ASP A 52 -6.97 1.95 10.17
C ASP A 52 -8.24 2.84 10.26
N TYR A 53 -8.08 4.16 10.36
CA TYR A 53 -9.20 5.09 10.31
C TYR A 53 -9.76 5.26 8.89
N GLY A 54 -8.92 5.21 7.86
CA GLY A 54 -9.37 5.17 6.46
C GLY A 54 -10.24 3.95 6.16
N GLU A 55 -9.87 2.77 6.64
CA GLU A 55 -10.65 1.54 6.48
C GLU A 55 -12.00 1.61 7.21
N LYS A 56 -12.02 2.17 8.43
CA LYS A 56 -13.28 2.45 9.15
C LYS A 56 -14.17 3.43 8.37
N SER A 57 -13.58 4.49 7.80
CA SER A 57 -14.29 5.43 6.93
C SER A 57 -14.86 4.74 5.71
N GLN A 58 -14.13 3.81 5.11
CA GLN A 58 -14.56 3.08 3.92
C GLN A 58 -15.79 2.21 4.22
N VAL A 59 -15.72 1.41 5.29
CA VAL A 59 -16.86 0.57 5.74
C VAL A 59 -18.10 1.44 5.99
N ALA A 60 -17.95 2.56 6.69
CA ALA A 60 -19.06 3.48 6.94
C ALA A 60 -19.61 4.11 5.66
N ALA A 61 -18.77 4.42 4.67
CA ALA A 61 -19.19 4.96 3.38
C ALA A 61 -19.94 3.91 2.52
N GLU A 62 -19.54 2.66 2.62
CA GLU A 62 -20.24 1.52 2.01
C GLU A 62 -21.62 1.33 2.64
N GLU A 63 -21.72 1.34 3.97
CA GLU A 63 -22.99 1.28 4.70
C GLU A 63 -23.90 2.48 4.41
N ALA A 64 -23.33 3.67 4.19
CA ALA A 64 -24.06 4.87 3.83
C ALA A 64 -24.47 4.91 2.35
N GLU A 65 -24.00 3.94 1.54
CA GLU A 65 -24.15 3.91 0.08
C GLU A 65 -23.66 5.20 -0.60
N ASP A 66 -22.63 5.85 -0.03
CA ASP A 66 -22.11 7.13 -0.49
C ASP A 66 -20.85 6.95 -1.33
N THR A 67 -21.00 7.03 -2.65
CA THR A 67 -19.90 6.82 -3.61
C THR A 67 -18.81 7.88 -3.52
N GLU A 68 -19.14 9.13 -3.18
CA GLU A 68 -18.15 10.19 -3.02
C GLU A 68 -17.24 9.91 -1.83
N TRP A 69 -17.83 9.48 -0.72
CA TRP A 69 -17.06 9.10 0.44
C TRP A 69 -16.31 7.77 0.28
N GLN A 70 -16.84 6.80 -0.48
CA GLN A 70 -16.09 5.59 -0.84
C GLN A 70 -14.83 5.92 -1.63
N LEU A 71 -14.90 6.89 -2.57
CA LEU A 71 -13.74 7.43 -3.27
C LEU A 71 -12.74 8.03 -2.28
N ASN A 72 -13.19 8.96 -1.44
CA ASN A 72 -12.32 9.69 -0.52
C ASN A 72 -11.62 8.75 0.47
N ALA A 73 -12.36 7.78 1.04
CA ALA A 73 -11.81 6.79 1.95
C ALA A 73 -10.76 5.90 1.25
N SER A 74 -11.05 5.43 0.02
CA SER A 74 -10.10 4.63 -0.76
C SER A 74 -8.78 5.39 -1.03
N VAL A 75 -8.86 6.69 -1.33
CA VAL A 75 -7.65 7.53 -1.51
C VAL A 75 -6.85 7.63 -0.21
N LEU A 76 -7.51 7.87 0.93
CA LEU A 76 -6.84 7.96 2.23
C LEU A 76 -6.12 6.66 2.60
N VAL A 77 -6.79 5.52 2.45
CA VAL A 77 -6.20 4.20 2.70
C VAL A 77 -5.00 3.96 1.78
N ALA A 78 -5.14 4.24 0.48
CA ALA A 78 -4.05 4.06 -0.48
C ALA A 78 -2.83 4.95 -0.14
N GLN A 79 -3.05 6.20 0.24
CA GLN A 79 -1.96 7.11 0.65
C GLN A 79 -1.23 6.63 1.89
N ALA A 80 -1.96 6.12 2.88
CA ALA A 80 -1.37 5.52 4.07
C ALA A 80 -0.58 4.25 3.72
N GLN A 81 -1.12 3.39 2.87
CA GLN A 81 -0.44 2.18 2.37
C GLN A 81 0.84 2.48 1.59
N VAL A 82 0.88 3.55 0.78
CA VAL A 82 2.12 4.00 0.12
C VAL A 82 3.19 4.36 1.13
N LYS A 83 2.84 5.04 2.24
CA LYS A 83 3.79 5.36 3.32
C LYS A 83 4.24 4.13 4.10
N LEU A 84 3.42 3.09 4.17
CA LEU A 84 3.74 1.79 4.78
C LEU A 84 4.49 0.84 3.83
N GLU A 85 4.76 1.25 2.60
CA GLU A 85 5.34 0.41 1.54
C GLU A 85 4.47 -0.80 1.16
N GLU A 86 3.18 -0.75 1.48
CA GLU A 86 2.16 -1.75 1.11
C GLU A 86 1.64 -1.49 -0.32
N TYR A 87 2.55 -1.46 -1.29
CA TYR A 87 2.29 -0.89 -2.62
C TYR A 87 1.22 -1.62 -3.44
N GLU A 88 1.15 -2.95 -3.36
CA GLU A 88 0.12 -3.73 -4.06
C GLU A 88 -1.29 -3.44 -3.51
N SER A 89 -1.40 -3.30 -2.20
CA SER A 89 -2.64 -2.90 -1.53
C SER A 89 -3.03 -1.46 -1.93
N ALA A 90 -2.05 -0.56 -1.94
CA ALA A 90 -2.25 0.83 -2.37
C ALA A 90 -2.75 0.93 -3.81
N VAL A 91 -2.18 0.13 -4.73
CA VAL A 91 -2.65 0.04 -6.12
C VAL A 91 -4.12 -0.36 -6.19
N THR A 92 -4.52 -1.38 -5.42
CA THR A 92 -5.91 -1.85 -5.39
C THR A 92 -6.87 -0.76 -4.92
N ASN A 93 -6.52 -0.04 -3.84
CA ASN A 93 -7.34 1.05 -3.32
C ASN A 93 -7.39 2.26 -4.26
N PHE A 94 -6.29 2.61 -4.93
CA PHE A 94 -6.32 3.65 -5.96
C PHE A 94 -7.15 3.25 -7.18
N GLU A 95 -7.18 1.97 -7.57
CA GLU A 95 -8.05 1.49 -8.65
C GLU A 95 -9.53 1.59 -8.28
N ASN A 96 -9.90 1.23 -7.04
CA ASN A 96 -11.25 1.41 -6.51
C ASN A 96 -11.64 2.90 -6.49
N ALA A 97 -10.76 3.77 -5.99
CA ALA A 97 -10.97 5.22 -6.00
C ALA A 97 -11.18 5.75 -7.42
N LEU A 98 -10.41 5.27 -8.40
CA LEU A 98 -10.53 5.67 -9.80
C LEU A 98 -11.85 5.23 -10.43
N GLN A 99 -12.34 4.03 -10.08
CA GLN A 99 -13.66 3.56 -10.53
C GLN A 99 -14.76 4.49 -10.01
N ASN A 100 -14.73 4.82 -8.72
CA ASN A 100 -15.70 5.74 -8.11
C ASN A 100 -15.60 7.16 -8.71
N ALA A 101 -14.39 7.67 -8.97
CA ALA A 101 -14.20 8.97 -9.61
C ALA A 101 -14.87 9.04 -10.98
N LYS A 102 -14.77 7.96 -11.77
CA LYS A 102 -15.44 7.84 -13.07
C LYS A 102 -16.96 7.78 -12.94
N LEU A 103 -17.48 7.03 -11.96
CA LEU A 103 -18.93 6.96 -11.71
C LEU A 103 -19.50 8.35 -11.36
N LEU A 104 -18.75 9.14 -10.59
CA LEU A 104 -19.11 10.50 -10.19
C LEU A 104 -18.84 11.54 -11.30
N ASN A 105 -18.21 11.15 -12.41
CA ASN A 105 -17.69 12.06 -13.44
C ASN A 105 -16.76 13.15 -12.89
N ASN A 106 -16.02 12.85 -11.81
CA ASN A 106 -15.10 13.79 -11.17
C ASN A 106 -13.73 13.75 -11.87
N LYS A 107 -13.55 14.61 -12.87
CA LYS A 107 -12.33 14.64 -13.70
C LYS A 107 -11.08 15.07 -12.95
N ASP A 108 -11.21 15.95 -11.97
CA ASP A 108 -10.07 16.39 -11.16
C ASP A 108 -9.56 15.24 -10.29
N ALA A 109 -10.47 14.50 -9.64
CA ALA A 109 -10.12 13.31 -8.88
C ALA A 109 -9.54 12.21 -9.79
N GLU A 110 -10.12 11.96 -10.97
CA GLU A 110 -9.58 11.00 -11.93
C GLU A 110 -8.11 11.29 -12.26
N ILE A 111 -7.77 12.55 -12.58
CA ILE A 111 -6.40 12.95 -12.93
C ILE A 111 -5.45 12.75 -11.75
N ALA A 112 -5.84 13.21 -10.55
CA ALA A 112 -5.03 13.08 -9.35
C ALA A 112 -4.74 11.60 -9.01
N ILE A 113 -5.77 10.75 -9.08
CA ILE A 113 -5.67 9.33 -8.77
C ILE A 113 -4.84 8.59 -9.83
N ILE A 114 -4.99 8.90 -11.12
CA ILE A 114 -4.18 8.30 -12.20
C ILE A 114 -2.68 8.57 -11.99
N ASN A 115 -2.34 9.79 -11.58
CA ASN A 115 -0.95 10.15 -11.31
C ASN A 115 -0.39 9.35 -10.13
N ALA A 116 -1.10 9.33 -9.00
CA ALA A 116 -0.70 8.59 -7.80
C ALA A 116 -0.60 7.07 -8.05
N LEU A 117 -1.56 6.50 -8.78
CA LEU A 117 -1.55 5.10 -9.20
C LEU A 117 -0.36 4.79 -10.10
N GLY A 118 -0.05 5.69 -11.04
CA GLY A 118 1.11 5.56 -11.94
C GLY A 118 2.44 5.59 -11.19
N ASP A 119 2.59 6.48 -10.21
CA ASP A 119 3.75 6.51 -9.31
C ASP A 119 3.89 5.21 -8.53
N THR A 120 2.80 4.74 -7.92
CA THR A 120 2.79 3.52 -7.11
C THR A 120 3.13 2.28 -7.96
N LYS A 121 2.54 2.13 -9.14
CA LYS A 121 2.84 1.02 -10.07
C LYS A 121 4.29 1.02 -10.55
N ARG A 122 4.90 2.20 -10.74
CA ARG A 122 6.33 2.30 -11.07
C ARG A 122 7.21 1.74 -9.95
N ILE A 123 6.84 1.95 -8.70
CA ILE A 123 7.57 1.40 -7.55
C ILE A 123 7.47 -0.12 -7.53
N VAL A 124 6.25 -0.67 -7.62
CA VAL A 124 6.02 -2.13 -7.69
C VAL A 124 6.86 -2.79 -8.78
N ASN A 125 6.86 -2.20 -9.99
CA ASN A 125 7.64 -2.75 -11.11
C ASN A 125 9.15 -2.76 -10.84
N LYS A 126 9.69 -1.74 -10.17
CA LYS A 126 11.11 -1.69 -9.80
C LYS A 126 11.46 -2.74 -8.75
N ILE A 127 10.61 -2.91 -7.73
CA ILE A 127 10.81 -3.93 -6.69
C ILE A 127 10.83 -5.33 -7.32
N ASN A 128 9.94 -5.59 -8.26
CA ASN A 128 9.88 -6.86 -8.97
C ASN A 128 11.13 -7.09 -9.85
N SER A 129 11.61 -6.09 -10.59
CA SER A 129 12.83 -6.23 -11.40
C SER A 129 14.07 -6.50 -10.54
N ASP A 130 14.22 -5.79 -9.41
CA ASP A 130 15.37 -5.96 -8.51
C ASP A 130 15.38 -7.35 -7.86
N HIS A 131 14.20 -7.93 -7.64
CA HIS A 131 14.06 -9.27 -7.08
C HIS A 131 14.42 -10.37 -8.10
N ASP A 132 14.13 -10.14 -9.38
CA ASP A 132 14.49 -11.06 -10.47
C ASP A 132 16.00 -11.03 -10.76
N GLU A 133 16.64 -9.85 -10.74
CA GLU A 133 18.09 -9.72 -10.92
C GLU A 133 18.90 -10.41 -9.80
N LYS A 134 18.44 -10.29 -8.54
CA LYS A 134 19.07 -10.98 -7.39
C LYS A 134 18.90 -12.51 -7.42
N LYS A 135 17.85 -13.01 -8.09
CA LYS A 135 17.66 -14.46 -8.28
C LYS A 135 18.60 -15.02 -9.35
N THR A 136 18.86 -14.28 -10.42
CA THR A 136 19.78 -14.70 -11.49
C THR A 136 21.25 -14.75 -11.04
N ASP A 137 21.65 -13.93 -10.07
CA ASP A 137 23.03 -13.94 -9.55
C ASP A 137 23.30 -15.18 -8.66
N LYS A 138 22.31 -15.58 -7.84
CA LYS A 138 22.43 -16.79 -6.99
C LYS A 138 22.45 -18.11 -7.76
N THR A 139 21.81 -18.19 -8.93
CA THR A 139 21.82 -19.41 -9.76
C THR A 139 23.11 -19.60 -10.55
N LEU A 140 23.95 -18.57 -10.70
CA LEU A 140 25.25 -18.68 -11.37
C LEU A 140 26.36 -19.18 -10.42
N GLU A 141 26.23 -18.98 -9.11
CA GLU A 141 27.22 -19.48 -8.14
C GLU A 141 27.07 -20.97 -7.79
N GLU A 142 25.88 -21.58 -7.97
CA GLU A 142 25.65 -22.99 -7.61
C GLU A 142 25.95 -24.02 -8.72
N ASN A 143 26.36 -23.60 -9.94
CA ASN A 143 26.53 -24.52 -11.08
C ASN A 143 27.97 -24.72 -11.59
N THR A 144 29.00 -24.54 -10.74
CA THR A 144 30.42 -24.74 -11.13
C THR A 144 31.10 -25.96 -10.49
N GLY A 145 30.35 -26.90 -9.93
CA GLY A 145 30.89 -28.11 -9.28
C GLY A 145 30.52 -29.43 -9.97
N GLY A 146 31.01 -29.67 -11.18
CA GLY A 146 30.80 -30.93 -11.89
C GLY A 146 31.82 -31.16 -13.00
N GLU A 147 33.04 -31.50 -12.62
CA GLU A 147 34.13 -31.87 -13.53
C GLU A 147 33.89 -33.29 -14.09
N PRO A 148 34.15 -33.56 -15.39
CA PRO A 148 33.95 -34.88 -15.98
C PRO A 148 35.20 -35.74 -15.77
N GLU A 149 35.10 -36.83 -15.00
CA GLU A 149 36.16 -37.84 -14.97
C GLU A 149 36.10 -38.73 -16.23
N THR A 150 37.07 -38.51 -17.11
CA THR A 150 37.51 -39.46 -18.12
C THR A 150 38.63 -40.34 -17.54
N ARG A 151 38.54 -41.66 -17.69
CA ARG A 151 39.71 -42.57 -17.77
C ARG A 151 39.28 -43.97 -18.22
N GLU A 152 39.61 -44.32 -19.46
CA GLU A 152 40.78 -45.12 -19.88
C GLU A 152 40.56 -46.64 -19.76
N GLU A 153 40.43 -47.24 -20.94
CA GLU A 153 40.59 -48.67 -21.20
C GLU A 153 41.89 -49.20 -20.60
N THR A 154 41.83 -50.34 -19.92
CA THR A 154 42.96 -51.27 -19.93
C THR A 154 42.47 -52.67 -20.29
N SER A 155 42.96 -53.10 -21.45
CA SER A 155 43.02 -54.49 -21.90
C SER A 155 43.77 -55.34 -20.88
N SER A 156 43.22 -56.50 -20.53
CA SER A 156 44.01 -57.64 -20.05
C SER A 156 43.50 -58.89 -20.75
N LYS A 157 44.37 -59.42 -21.62
CA LYS A 157 44.36 -60.80 -22.11
C LYS A 157 44.98 -61.70 -21.05
N ASP A 158 44.86 -62.99 -21.32
CA ASP A 158 45.51 -64.18 -20.73
C ASP A 158 44.49 -65.02 -19.95
N ASP A 159 44.42 -66.35 -20.05
CA ASP A 159 44.78 -67.39 -21.03
C ASP A 159 44.31 -68.72 -20.37
N VAL A 160 44.12 -69.78 -21.16
CA VAL A 160 43.81 -71.19 -20.82
C VAL A 160 42.33 -71.60 -20.77
#